data_AF-A0A968Q566-F1
#
_entry.id   AF-A0A968Q566-F1
#
_cell.length_a   1.000
_cell.length_b   1.000
_cell.length_c   1.000
_cell.angle_alpha   90.00
_cell.angle_beta   90.00
_cell.angle_gamma   90.00
#
_symmetry.space_group_name_H-M   'P 1'
#
loop_
_entity.id
_entity.type
_entity.pdbx_description
1 polymer ?
#
loop_
_entity_poly.entity_id
_entity_poly.type
_entity_poly.pdbx_seq_one_letter_code
_entity_poly.pdbx_strand_id
1 'polypeptide(L)'
;MSMNPVERLPSRYKPYLWVVGEGLESLPIGELVQQRYRIEAPCLWLDTQPEQRPDTPDTLPEGATPYLKTHDHRLHVPGLYGVLERTMATPILLLDNAPIHPQSGELFPDIETGLYGAPPRRQINWLWQMWELWETLGQYGVATSLLTPANLRVEGWRIRLRELRTDDIPPALEDLAQTWRSLLAPLHISVAKPLTALLDHIEAGAADPDILSSGLNDILLAQTAAVPARITLAGATTTGPTQPRNEDACWPVGPRPSRFGRKNQAWDCL
;
A
#
# COMPACT_ATOMS: atom_id res chain seq x y z
N MET A 1 16.80 19.91 37.40
CA MET A 1 16.10 20.47 36.22
C MET A 1 14.92 19.58 35.93
N SER A 2 13.73 20.07 36.28
CA SER A 2 12.45 19.36 36.10
C SER A 2 12.12 19.36 34.60
N MET A 3 11.98 18.18 33.99
CA MET A 3 11.41 18.08 32.64
C MET A 3 9.89 18.14 32.76
N ASN A 4 9.31 19.04 31.98
CA ASN A 4 7.88 19.33 31.90
C ASN A 4 7.09 18.07 31.50
N PRO A 5 6.01 17.69 32.20
CA PRO A 5 5.24 16.47 31.90
C PRO A 5 4.18 16.70 30.80
N VAL A 6 4.54 17.34 29.68
CA VAL A 6 3.60 17.62 28.57
C VAL A 6 4.03 17.05 27.21
N GLU A 7 5.24 16.50 27.04
CA GLU A 7 5.74 16.09 25.71
C GLU A 7 5.65 14.58 25.38
N ARG A 8 4.76 13.81 26.01
CA ARG A 8 4.54 12.39 25.63
C ARG A 8 3.08 11.97 25.65
N LEU A 9 2.23 12.70 24.95
CA LEU A 9 1.02 12.08 24.41
C LEU A 9 1.38 11.56 23.01
N PRO A 10 1.44 10.24 22.75
CA PRO A 10 1.46 9.77 21.38
C PRO A 10 0.25 10.38 20.68
N SER A 11 0.46 11.01 19.53
CA SER A 11 -0.61 11.56 18.71
C SER A 11 -1.64 10.46 18.50
N ARG A 12 -2.83 10.65 19.09
CA ARG A 12 -3.86 9.60 19.15
C ARG A 12 -4.23 9.21 17.73
N TYR A 13 -4.09 7.92 17.42
CA TYR A 13 -4.66 7.33 16.21
C TYR A 13 -6.15 7.69 16.15
N LYS A 14 -6.59 8.26 15.04
CA LYS A 14 -7.99 8.58 14.79
C LYS A 14 -8.56 7.59 13.76
N PRO A 15 -9.67 6.90 14.06
CA PRO A 15 -10.30 5.93 13.16
C PRO A 15 -11.07 6.64 12.04
N TYR A 16 -10.34 7.23 11.10
CA TYR A 16 -10.94 7.82 9.91
C TYR A 16 -11.46 6.73 8.97
N LEU A 17 -12.64 6.97 8.41
CA LEU A 17 -13.33 6.11 7.47
C LEU A 17 -13.52 6.87 6.15
N TRP A 18 -13.29 6.19 5.03
CA TRP A 18 -13.75 6.69 3.74
C TRP A 18 -15.18 6.23 3.50
N VAL A 19 -16.01 7.08 2.92
CA VAL A 19 -17.44 6.85 2.80
C VAL A 19 -17.86 6.90 1.36
N VAL A 20 -18.60 5.87 0.93
CA VAL A 20 -19.10 5.72 -0.44
C VAL A 20 -20.62 5.68 -0.43
N GLY A 21 -21.24 6.53 -1.24
CA GLY A 21 -22.69 6.63 -1.35
C GLY A 21 -23.14 7.91 -2.03
N GLU A 22 -24.42 8.02 -2.31
CA GLU A 22 -25.00 9.19 -3.00
C GLU A 22 -25.35 10.33 -2.03
N GLY A 23 -25.17 11.57 -2.47
CA GLY A 23 -25.59 12.77 -1.73
C GLY A 23 -24.71 13.12 -0.52
N LEU A 24 -23.49 12.56 -0.42
CA LEU A 24 -22.56 12.84 0.68
C LEU A 24 -22.14 14.32 0.72
N GLU A 25 -22.02 14.97 -0.44
CA GLU A 25 -21.64 16.38 -0.57
C GLU A 25 -22.65 17.36 0.06
N SER A 26 -23.91 16.94 0.22
CA SER A 26 -24.95 17.77 0.84
C SER A 26 -25.00 17.67 2.36
N LEU A 27 -24.24 16.75 2.96
CA LEU A 27 -24.26 16.53 4.40
C LEU A 27 -23.40 17.59 5.11
N PRO A 28 -23.90 18.20 6.20
CA PRO A 28 -23.18 19.26 6.90
C PRO A 28 -21.97 18.71 7.67
N ILE A 29 -20.82 19.32 7.42
CA ILE A 29 -19.58 19.03 8.15
C ILE A 29 -19.78 19.28 9.65
N GLY A 30 -19.30 18.35 10.47
CA GLY A 30 -19.42 18.36 11.93
C GLY A 30 -20.63 17.60 12.47
N GLU A 31 -21.61 17.22 11.63
CA GLU A 31 -22.77 16.45 12.05
C GLU A 31 -22.38 15.01 12.46
N LEU A 32 -23.11 14.48 13.44
CA LEU A 32 -23.03 13.08 13.87
C LEU A 32 -24.13 12.25 13.21
N VAL A 33 -23.73 11.33 12.34
CA VAL A 33 -24.60 10.32 11.74
C VAL A 33 -24.73 9.12 12.69
N GLN A 34 -25.97 8.70 12.96
CA GLN A 34 -26.31 7.62 13.89
C GLN A 34 -25.66 7.74 15.28
N GLN A 35 -25.44 8.98 15.76
CA GLN A 35 -24.77 9.25 17.04
C GLN A 35 -23.35 8.66 17.17
N ARG A 36 -22.72 8.28 16.05
CA ARG A 36 -21.42 7.59 16.06
C ARG A 36 -20.42 8.18 15.07
N TYR A 37 -20.82 8.42 13.83
CA TYR A 37 -19.89 8.83 12.79
C TYR A 37 -19.94 10.34 12.59
N ARG A 38 -18.83 11.04 12.84
CA ARG A 38 -18.77 12.49 12.63
C ARG A 38 -18.26 12.81 11.24
N ILE A 39 -18.93 13.70 10.53
CA ILE A 39 -18.53 14.16 9.20
C ILE A 39 -17.38 15.17 9.35
N GLU A 40 -16.18 14.85 8.87
CA GLU A 40 -15.01 15.74 8.96
C GLU A 40 -14.77 16.47 7.64
N ALA A 41 -15.05 15.83 6.50
CA ALA A 41 -15.05 16.41 5.17
C ALA A 41 -15.93 15.56 4.23
N PRO A 42 -16.15 15.98 2.96
CA PRO A 42 -16.79 15.12 1.97
C PRO A 42 -16.12 13.74 1.91
N CYS A 43 -16.93 12.70 2.06
CA CYS A 43 -16.52 11.28 2.12
C CYS A 43 -15.51 10.90 3.22
N LEU A 44 -15.08 11.83 4.08
CA LEU A 44 -14.14 11.58 5.18
C LEU A 44 -14.87 11.71 6.51
N TRP A 45 -15.12 10.56 7.14
CA TRP A 45 -15.82 10.52 8.41
C TRP A 45 -14.90 10.00 9.51
N LEU A 46 -15.22 10.31 10.76
CA LEU A 46 -14.52 9.81 11.93
C LEU A 46 -15.46 8.94 12.76
N ASP A 47 -15.03 7.72 13.08
CA ASP A 47 -15.73 6.93 14.09
C ASP A 47 -15.42 7.47 15.51
N THR A 48 -16.46 7.90 16.23
CA THR A 48 -16.30 8.38 17.61
C THR A 48 -16.38 7.27 18.66
N GLN A 49 -16.79 6.06 18.25
CA GLN A 49 -16.97 4.90 19.14
C GLN A 49 -16.37 3.62 18.50
N PRO A 50 -15.07 3.63 18.11
CA PRO A 50 -14.43 2.49 17.42
C PRO A 50 -14.35 1.21 18.25
N GLU A 51 -14.44 1.31 19.57
CA GLU A 51 -14.48 0.18 20.49
C GLU A 51 -15.80 -0.59 20.42
N GLN A 52 -16.85 -0.01 19.84
CA GLN A 52 -18.14 -0.65 19.65
C GLN A 52 -18.19 -1.27 18.25
N ARG A 53 -18.74 -2.48 18.16
CA ARG A 53 -18.92 -3.13 16.86
C ARG A 53 -19.86 -2.27 15.99
N PRO A 54 -19.54 -2.02 14.71
CA PRO A 54 -20.49 -1.42 13.77
C PRO A 54 -21.74 -2.26 13.65
N ASP A 55 -22.88 -1.60 13.52
CA ASP A 55 -24.12 -2.28 13.13
C ASP A 55 -23.91 -2.91 11.75
N THR A 56 -24.27 -4.19 11.65
CA THR A 56 -24.17 -4.97 10.42
C THR A 56 -25.58 -5.28 9.97
N PRO A 57 -26.02 -4.86 8.78
CA PRO A 57 -27.36 -5.17 8.30
C PRO A 57 -27.48 -6.67 8.02
N ASP A 58 -28.70 -7.20 8.12
CA ASP A 58 -28.99 -8.62 7.85
C ASP A 58 -28.70 -8.99 6.40
N THR A 59 -28.86 -8.03 5.47
CA THR A 59 -28.55 -8.19 4.05
C THR A 59 -27.55 -7.11 3.63
N LEU A 60 -26.42 -7.55 3.07
CA LEU A 60 -25.42 -6.61 2.55
C LEU A 60 -25.80 -6.14 1.14
N PRO A 61 -25.61 -4.85 0.83
CA PRO A 61 -25.84 -4.34 -0.52
C PRO A 61 -24.83 -4.94 -1.50
N GLU A 62 -25.20 -5.02 -2.78
CA GLU A 62 -24.35 -5.59 -3.83
C GLU A 62 -22.97 -4.94 -3.88
N GLY A 63 -22.91 -3.61 -3.74
CA GLY A 63 -21.67 -2.83 -3.71
C GLY A 63 -20.72 -3.15 -2.55
N ALA A 64 -21.16 -3.87 -1.51
CA ALA A 64 -20.29 -4.35 -0.44
C ALA A 64 -19.48 -5.60 -0.84
N THR A 65 -19.99 -6.38 -1.81
CA THR A 65 -19.43 -7.68 -2.20
C THR A 65 -17.98 -7.59 -2.69
N PRO A 66 -17.59 -6.62 -3.55
CA PRO A 66 -16.20 -6.52 -4.01
C PRO A 66 -15.20 -6.31 -2.86
N TYR A 67 -15.56 -5.51 -1.85
CA TYR A 67 -14.70 -5.28 -0.67
C TYR A 67 -14.51 -6.54 0.17
N LEU A 68 -15.55 -7.37 0.29
CA LEU A 68 -15.44 -8.65 1.00
C LEU A 68 -14.58 -9.65 0.25
N LYS A 69 -14.75 -9.74 -1.08
CA LYS A 69 -14.01 -10.67 -1.94
C LYS A 69 -12.53 -10.29 -2.09
N THR A 70 -12.20 -9.00 -2.01
CA THR A 70 -10.83 -8.49 -2.15
C THR A 70 -10.09 -8.33 -0.81
N HIS A 71 -10.60 -8.91 0.28
CA HIS A 71 -10.00 -8.77 1.62
C HIS A 71 -8.53 -9.21 1.69
N ASP A 72 -8.14 -10.24 0.92
CA ASP A 72 -6.76 -10.72 0.88
C ASP A 72 -5.79 -9.68 0.27
N HIS A 73 -6.33 -8.69 -0.45
CA HIS A 73 -5.58 -7.57 -1.04
C HIS A 73 -5.67 -6.29 -0.21
N ARG A 74 -6.03 -6.37 1.08
CA ARG A 74 -6.12 -5.21 2.01
C ARG A 74 -4.83 -4.40 2.17
N LEU A 75 -3.70 -4.85 1.64
CA LEU A 75 -2.53 -3.98 1.55
C LEU A 75 -2.73 -2.83 0.55
N HIS A 76 -3.59 -3.02 -0.45
CA HIS A 76 -3.85 -2.11 -1.56
C HIS A 76 -5.30 -1.66 -1.65
N VAL A 77 -6.24 -2.41 -1.09
CA VAL A 77 -7.69 -2.16 -1.20
C VAL A 77 -8.25 -1.78 0.18
N PRO A 78 -9.17 -0.80 0.28
CA PRO A 78 -9.85 -0.51 1.54
C PRO A 78 -10.78 -1.66 1.93
N GLY A 79 -11.06 -1.80 3.23
CA GLY A 79 -11.94 -2.83 3.75
C GLY A 79 -13.35 -2.30 4.01
N LEU A 80 -14.35 -3.18 3.92
CA LEU A 80 -15.69 -2.83 4.38
C LEU A 80 -15.72 -2.79 5.91
N TYR A 81 -15.99 -1.62 6.46
CA TYR A 81 -16.11 -1.41 7.91
C TYR A 81 -17.54 -1.58 8.40
N GLY A 82 -18.51 -1.03 7.65
CA GLY A 82 -19.92 -1.06 8.02
C GLY A 82 -20.81 -0.53 6.90
N VAL A 83 -22.11 -0.68 7.09
CA VAL A 83 -23.12 -0.23 6.12
C VAL A 83 -24.19 0.55 6.86
N LEU A 84 -24.50 1.74 6.37
CA LEU A 84 -25.59 2.57 6.89
C LEU A 84 -26.76 2.50 5.92
N GLU A 85 -27.84 1.87 6.36
CA GLU A 85 -29.09 1.84 5.61
C GLU A 85 -29.72 3.24 5.56
N ARG A 86 -30.38 3.55 4.44
CA ARG A 86 -31.07 4.81 4.23
C ARG A 86 -32.48 4.55 3.72
N THR A 87 -33.44 5.28 4.27
CA THR A 87 -34.82 5.24 3.78
C THR A 87 -34.87 5.78 2.36
N MET A 88 -35.29 4.95 1.40
CA MET A 88 -35.50 5.33 0.00
C MET A 88 -34.23 5.79 -0.75
N ALA A 89 -33.03 5.40 -0.30
CA ALA A 89 -31.78 5.73 -0.98
C ALA A 89 -30.79 4.55 -0.92
N THR A 90 -29.75 4.60 -1.77
CA THR A 90 -28.67 3.62 -1.74
C THR A 90 -27.96 3.65 -0.38
N PRO A 91 -27.64 2.48 0.21
CA PRO A 91 -26.90 2.42 1.47
C PRO A 91 -25.54 3.09 1.35
N ILE A 92 -25.10 3.68 2.46
CA ILE A 92 -23.75 4.25 2.55
C ILE A 92 -22.80 3.16 3.03
N LEU A 93 -21.71 2.94 2.31
CA LEU A 93 -20.63 2.05 2.72
C LEU A 93 -19.60 2.85 3.50
N LEU A 94 -19.23 2.34 4.67
CA LEU A 94 -18.11 2.84 5.46
C LEU A 94 -16.91 1.95 5.20
N LEU A 95 -15.80 2.55 4.82
CA LEU A 95 -14.58 1.85 4.48
C LEU A 95 -13.48 2.16 5.47
N ASP A 96 -12.92 1.12 6.08
CA ASP A 96 -11.68 1.23 6.84
C ASP A 96 -10.48 1.02 5.91
N ASN A 97 -9.29 1.22 6.45
CA ASN A 97 -8.05 0.99 5.71
C ASN A 97 -8.03 1.75 4.35
N ALA A 98 -8.72 2.88 4.29
CA ALA A 98 -8.56 3.85 3.22
C ALA A 98 -7.19 4.57 3.39
N PRO A 99 -6.63 5.13 2.31
CA PRO A 99 -5.34 5.82 2.31
C PRO A 99 -5.44 7.21 2.97
N ILE A 100 -5.82 7.25 4.25
CA ILE A 100 -5.99 8.45 5.06
C ILE A 100 -4.91 8.48 6.14
N HIS A 101 -4.27 9.63 6.32
CA HIS A 101 -3.28 9.83 7.35
C HIS A 101 -3.95 9.87 8.74
N PRO A 102 -3.55 9.01 9.69
CA PRO A 102 -4.32 8.75 10.90
C PRO A 102 -4.31 9.90 11.93
N GLN A 103 -3.51 10.95 11.71
CA GLN A 103 -3.49 12.14 12.57
C GLN A 103 -4.16 13.36 11.93
N SER A 104 -3.87 13.61 10.64
CA SER A 104 -4.36 14.80 9.93
C SER A 104 -5.74 14.59 9.29
N GLY A 105 -6.11 13.34 8.97
CA GLY A 105 -7.31 13.05 8.19
C GLY A 105 -7.14 13.35 6.70
N GLU A 106 -5.95 13.78 6.26
CA GLU A 106 -5.66 14.03 4.86
C GLU A 106 -5.44 12.71 4.11
N LEU A 107 -5.89 12.66 2.86
CA LEU A 107 -5.53 11.54 1.98
C LEU A 107 -4.02 11.54 1.73
N PHE A 108 -3.43 10.36 1.62
CA PHE A 108 -2.08 10.22 1.09
C PHE A 108 -1.98 10.83 -0.33
N PRO A 109 -0.77 11.18 -0.79
CA PRO A 109 -0.58 11.75 -2.11
C PRO A 109 -1.20 10.88 -3.21
N ASP A 110 -1.76 11.52 -4.23
CA ASP A 110 -2.17 10.82 -5.43
C ASP A 110 -0.97 10.22 -6.18
N ILE A 111 -1.26 9.32 -7.12
CA ILE A 111 -0.23 8.61 -7.88
C ILE A 111 0.68 9.55 -8.67
N GLU A 112 0.17 10.63 -9.25
CA GLU A 112 0.97 11.57 -10.03
C GLU A 112 1.99 12.30 -9.16
N THR A 113 1.54 12.86 -8.04
CA THR A 113 2.39 13.50 -7.03
C THR A 113 3.42 12.51 -6.49
N GLY A 114 2.98 11.27 -6.24
CA GLY A 114 3.83 10.17 -5.81
C GLY A 114 4.94 9.87 -6.80
N LEU A 115 4.59 9.66 -8.07
CA LEU A 115 5.53 9.33 -9.14
C LEU A 115 6.58 10.43 -9.31
N TYR A 116 6.16 11.69 -9.33
CA TYR A 116 7.07 12.83 -9.49
C TYR A 116 8.16 12.87 -8.40
N GLY A 117 7.80 12.59 -7.14
CA GLY A 117 8.74 12.64 -6.01
C GLY A 117 9.53 11.35 -5.76
N ALA A 118 9.25 10.26 -6.48
CA ALA A 118 9.79 8.95 -6.18
C ALA A 118 11.05 8.59 -6.99
N PRO A 119 11.98 7.79 -6.43
CA PRO A 119 13.08 7.26 -7.21
C PRO A 119 12.58 6.28 -8.29
N PRO A 120 13.31 6.10 -9.41
CA PRO A 120 12.88 5.29 -10.56
C PRO A 120 12.41 3.88 -10.18
N ARG A 121 13.15 3.19 -9.30
CA ARG A 121 12.79 1.85 -8.80
C ARG A 121 11.41 1.80 -8.13
N ARG A 122 11.00 2.88 -7.48
CA ARG A 122 9.73 2.97 -6.77
C ARG A 122 8.59 3.30 -7.71
N GLN A 123 8.85 4.15 -8.71
CA GLN A 123 7.90 4.42 -9.78
C GLN A 123 7.48 3.12 -10.49
N ILE A 124 8.44 2.33 -10.97
CA ILE A 124 8.14 1.07 -11.66
C ILE A 124 7.48 0.03 -10.72
N ASN A 125 7.88 -0.02 -9.46
CA ASN A 125 7.27 -0.92 -8.47
C ASN A 125 5.78 -0.62 -8.23
N TRP A 126 5.37 0.66 -8.27
CA TRP A 126 3.94 0.99 -8.17
C TRP A 126 3.16 0.59 -9.42
N LEU A 127 3.73 0.76 -10.62
CA LEU A 127 3.10 0.27 -11.86
C LEU A 127 2.98 -1.25 -11.86
N TRP A 128 4.00 -1.97 -11.35
CA TRP A 128 3.93 -3.42 -11.15
C TRP A 128 2.77 -3.81 -10.22
N GLN A 129 2.60 -3.13 -9.09
CA GLN A 129 1.47 -3.41 -8.20
C GLN A 129 0.12 -3.10 -8.85
N MET A 130 0.03 -2.05 -9.69
CA MET A 130 -1.19 -1.80 -10.45
C MET A 130 -1.51 -2.97 -11.39
N TRP A 131 -0.47 -3.54 -12.02
CA TRP A 131 -0.61 -4.72 -12.88
C TRP A 131 -1.08 -5.96 -12.12
N GLU A 132 -0.48 -6.26 -10.97
CA GLU A 132 -0.91 -7.40 -10.14
C GLU A 132 -2.36 -7.26 -9.66
N LEU A 133 -2.80 -6.04 -9.37
CA LEU A 133 -4.18 -5.76 -8.99
C LEU A 133 -5.14 -5.83 -10.18
N TRP A 134 -4.69 -5.55 -11.40
CA TRP A 134 -5.55 -5.46 -12.59
C TRP A 134 -6.36 -6.75 -12.81
N GLU A 135 -5.68 -7.89 -12.84
CA GLU A 135 -6.33 -9.19 -13.03
C GLU A 135 -7.31 -9.50 -11.89
N THR A 136 -6.86 -9.30 -10.65
CA THR A 136 -7.67 -9.56 -9.45
C THR A 136 -8.95 -8.72 -9.43
N LEU A 137 -8.83 -7.42 -9.68
CA LEU A 137 -9.96 -6.51 -9.67
C LEU A 137 -10.90 -6.76 -10.86
N GLY A 138 -10.36 -7.16 -12.02
CA GLY A 138 -11.15 -7.58 -13.18
C GLY A 138 -12.03 -8.80 -12.89
N GLN A 139 -11.53 -9.79 -12.16
CA GLN A 139 -12.32 -10.97 -11.75
C GLN A 139 -13.54 -10.60 -10.89
N TYR A 140 -13.48 -9.47 -10.18
CA TYR A 140 -14.57 -8.98 -9.33
C TYR A 140 -15.35 -7.82 -9.95
N GLY A 141 -15.10 -7.48 -11.22
CA GLY A 141 -15.80 -6.41 -11.93
C GLY A 141 -15.58 -5.03 -11.31
N VAL A 142 -14.36 -4.76 -10.83
CA VAL A 142 -13.96 -3.47 -10.24
C VAL A 142 -12.62 -2.97 -10.77
N ALA A 143 -12.19 -3.39 -11.96
CA ALA A 143 -10.90 -3.01 -12.54
C ALA A 143 -10.80 -1.51 -12.86
N THR A 144 -11.94 -0.85 -13.14
CA THR A 144 -12.04 0.61 -13.36
C THR A 144 -11.52 1.42 -12.17
N SER A 145 -11.47 0.82 -10.97
CA SER A 145 -10.85 1.42 -9.78
C SER A 145 -9.40 1.86 -10.02
N LEU A 146 -8.64 1.12 -10.85
CA LEU A 146 -7.26 1.43 -11.21
C LEU A 146 -7.11 2.47 -12.32
N LEU A 147 -8.18 2.73 -13.08
CA LEU A 147 -8.16 3.63 -14.23
C LEU A 147 -8.41 5.10 -13.86
N THR A 148 -8.70 5.37 -12.59
CA THR A 148 -8.96 6.72 -12.07
C THR A 148 -7.75 7.21 -11.25
N PRO A 149 -6.86 8.06 -11.78
CA PRO A 149 -5.67 8.54 -11.05
C PRO A 149 -5.98 9.15 -9.68
N ALA A 150 -7.10 9.86 -9.54
CA ALA A 150 -7.55 10.45 -8.28
C ALA A 150 -7.94 9.41 -7.19
N ASN A 151 -8.22 8.16 -7.60
CA ASN A 151 -8.51 7.04 -6.72
C ASN A 151 -7.24 6.34 -6.23
N LEU A 152 -6.12 6.48 -6.96
CA LEU A 152 -4.84 5.85 -6.65
C LEU A 152 -4.01 6.75 -5.73
N ARG A 153 -3.69 6.23 -4.54
CA ARG A 153 -2.84 6.89 -3.55
C ARG A 153 -1.56 6.12 -3.34
N VAL A 154 -0.50 6.82 -2.95
CA VAL A 154 0.79 6.20 -2.61
C VAL A 154 1.10 6.33 -1.12
N GLU A 155 1.46 5.21 -0.50
CA GLU A 155 1.92 5.19 0.88
C GLU A 155 3.24 4.42 0.96
N GLY A 156 4.35 5.17 1.04
CA GLY A 156 5.68 4.57 1.12
C GLY A 156 6.03 3.75 -0.12
N TRP A 157 6.04 2.43 -0.02
CA TRP A 157 6.40 1.52 -1.11
C TRP A 157 5.20 0.95 -1.88
N ARG A 158 3.98 1.19 -1.42
CA ARG A 158 2.77 0.57 -1.97
C ARG A 158 1.79 1.58 -2.57
N ILE A 159 0.99 1.11 -3.51
CA ILE A 159 -0.22 1.80 -3.96
C ILE A 159 -1.41 1.39 -3.09
N ARG A 160 -2.38 2.29 -2.94
CA ARG A 160 -3.63 2.04 -2.25
C ARG A 160 -4.77 2.71 -3.00
N LEU A 161 -5.88 1.99 -3.16
CA LEU A 161 -7.12 2.53 -3.67
C LEU A 161 -7.88 3.24 -2.56
N ARG A 162 -8.56 4.34 -2.91
CA ARG A 162 -9.44 5.04 -1.99
C ARG A 162 -10.79 4.34 -1.86
N GLU A 163 -11.32 3.84 -2.97
CA GLU A 163 -12.55 3.05 -3.06
C GLU A 163 -12.51 2.05 -4.23
N LEU A 164 -13.38 1.06 -4.19
CA LEU A 164 -13.66 0.19 -5.34
C LEU A 164 -14.82 0.76 -6.14
N ARG A 165 -14.66 0.79 -7.46
CA ARG A 165 -15.64 1.28 -8.44
C ARG A 165 -16.07 0.10 -9.30
N THR A 166 -17.37 -0.12 -9.38
CA THR A 166 -17.95 -1.17 -10.23
C THR A 166 -17.73 -0.85 -11.70
N ASP A 167 -17.44 -1.88 -12.48
CA ASP A 167 -17.30 -1.81 -13.92
C ASP A 167 -18.70 -1.84 -14.56
N ASP A 168 -19.12 -0.75 -15.20
CA ASP A 168 -20.32 -0.77 -16.07
C ASP A 168 -20.06 -1.63 -17.31
N ILE A 169 -18.84 -1.51 -17.85
CA ILE A 169 -18.29 -2.30 -18.94
C ILE A 169 -16.92 -2.78 -18.47
N PRO A 170 -16.60 -4.09 -18.56
CA PRO A 170 -15.28 -4.59 -18.19
C PRO A 170 -14.19 -3.87 -19.01
N PRO A 171 -13.25 -3.17 -18.36
CA PRO A 171 -12.25 -2.43 -19.10
C PRO A 171 -11.22 -3.38 -19.73
N ALA A 172 -10.69 -2.97 -20.88
CA ALA A 172 -9.71 -3.73 -21.62
C ALA A 172 -8.27 -3.33 -21.24
N LEU A 173 -7.29 -4.12 -21.67
CA LEU A 173 -5.87 -3.85 -21.36
C LEU A 173 -5.42 -2.49 -21.92
N GLU A 174 -6.01 -2.09 -23.03
CA GLU A 174 -5.80 -0.81 -23.69
C GLU A 174 -6.21 0.37 -22.80
N ASP A 175 -7.25 0.22 -21.98
CA ASP A 175 -7.68 1.26 -21.05
C ASP A 175 -6.62 1.47 -19.96
N LEU A 176 -6.06 0.39 -19.43
CA LEU A 176 -4.94 0.46 -18.48
C LEU A 176 -3.70 1.08 -19.12
N ALA A 177 -3.36 0.69 -20.34
CA ALA A 177 -2.25 1.25 -21.09
C ALA A 177 -2.42 2.76 -21.28
N GLN A 178 -3.63 3.22 -21.61
CA GLN A 178 -3.96 4.63 -21.76
C GLN A 178 -3.86 5.40 -20.44
N THR A 179 -4.29 4.81 -19.32
CA THR A 179 -4.04 5.38 -17.98
C THR A 179 -2.55 5.50 -17.70
N TRP A 180 -1.74 4.50 -18.00
CA TRP A 180 -0.29 4.60 -17.79
C TRP A 180 0.38 5.61 -18.72
N ARG A 181 -0.13 5.81 -19.93
CA ARG A 181 0.33 6.89 -20.82
C ARG A 181 0.16 8.27 -20.18
N SER A 182 -0.97 8.55 -19.52
CA SER A 182 -1.17 9.84 -18.84
C SER A 182 -0.20 10.02 -17.67
N LEU A 183 0.26 8.92 -17.07
CA LEU A 183 1.23 8.90 -15.98
C LEU A 183 2.70 8.92 -16.44
N LEU A 184 3.00 9.01 -17.75
CA LEU A 184 4.39 9.04 -18.24
C LEU A 184 5.14 10.33 -17.86
N ALA A 185 4.46 11.47 -17.86
CA ALA A 185 5.08 12.77 -17.62
C ALA A 185 5.81 12.90 -16.26
N PRO A 186 5.25 12.43 -15.13
CA PRO A 186 5.94 12.47 -13.84
C PRO A 186 7.04 11.39 -13.68
N LEU A 187 7.20 10.45 -14.63
CA LEU A 187 8.20 9.39 -14.51
C LEU A 187 9.61 9.88 -14.83
N HIS A 188 10.59 9.25 -14.19
CA HIS A 188 11.98 9.42 -14.58
C HIS A 188 12.23 8.80 -15.97
N ILE A 189 13.07 9.44 -16.78
CA ILE A 189 13.31 9.03 -18.17
C ILE A 189 13.79 7.58 -18.32
N SER A 190 14.51 7.04 -17.32
CA SER A 190 14.96 5.63 -17.30
C SER A 190 13.82 4.61 -17.18
N VAL A 191 12.65 5.04 -16.73
CA VAL A 191 11.42 4.23 -16.64
C VAL A 191 10.47 4.62 -17.77
N ALA A 192 10.27 5.92 -17.99
CA ALA A 192 9.35 6.44 -18.98
C ALA A 192 9.65 5.91 -20.39
N LYS A 193 10.90 5.98 -20.84
CA LYS A 193 11.29 5.57 -22.21
C LYS A 193 11.00 4.08 -22.50
N PRO A 194 11.49 3.12 -21.70
CA PRO A 194 11.17 1.71 -21.96
C PRO A 194 9.68 1.40 -21.74
N LEU A 195 9.01 2.08 -20.81
CA LEU A 195 7.57 1.91 -20.62
C LEU A 195 6.78 2.41 -21.84
N THR A 196 7.11 3.55 -22.42
CA THR A 196 6.48 4.04 -23.66
C THR A 196 6.61 3.01 -24.78
N ALA A 197 7.81 2.45 -24.97
CA ALA A 197 8.01 1.41 -25.98
C ALA A 197 7.10 0.19 -25.71
N LEU A 198 6.95 -0.24 -24.46
CA LEU A 198 6.06 -1.34 -24.10
C LEU A 198 4.59 -1.01 -24.39
N LEU A 199 4.13 0.20 -24.03
CA LEU A 199 2.77 0.66 -24.28
C LEU A 199 2.45 0.77 -25.79
N ASP A 200 3.42 1.21 -26.61
CA ASP A 200 3.28 1.25 -28.06
C ASP A 200 3.03 -0.14 -28.67
N HIS A 201 3.59 -1.22 -28.08
CA HIS A 201 3.33 -2.58 -28.54
C HIS A 201 1.91 -3.05 -28.23
N ILE A 202 1.38 -2.72 -27.05
CA ILE A 202 0.01 -3.07 -26.66
C ILE A 202 -0.99 -2.44 -27.63
N GLU A 203 -0.83 -1.15 -27.92
CA GLU A 203 -1.73 -0.41 -28.80
C GLU A 203 -1.63 -0.80 -30.28
N ALA A 204 -0.50 -1.35 -30.71
CA ALA A 204 -0.35 -1.91 -32.06
C ALA A 204 -1.14 -3.21 -32.28
N GLY A 205 -1.96 -3.65 -31.30
CA GLY A 205 -2.79 -4.84 -31.36
C GLY A 205 -2.10 -6.10 -30.85
N ALA A 206 -0.94 -5.97 -30.20
CA ALA A 206 -0.27 -7.04 -29.47
C ALA A 206 -0.60 -6.94 -27.97
N ALA A 207 -1.88 -6.84 -27.64
CA ALA A 207 -2.39 -6.81 -26.27
C ALA A 207 -2.23 -8.19 -25.59
N ASP A 208 -0.98 -8.52 -25.29
CA ASP A 208 -0.60 -9.75 -24.61
C ASP A 208 -0.16 -9.43 -23.17
N PRO A 209 -0.92 -9.90 -22.16
CA PRO A 209 -0.56 -9.78 -20.74
C PRO A 209 0.84 -10.30 -20.40
N ASP A 210 1.34 -11.31 -21.11
CA ASP A 210 2.65 -11.92 -20.85
C ASP A 210 3.79 -11.00 -21.33
N ILE A 211 3.57 -10.28 -22.44
CA ILE A 211 4.51 -9.26 -22.94
C ILE A 211 4.59 -8.10 -21.95
N LEU A 212 3.44 -7.64 -21.43
CA LEU A 212 3.42 -6.57 -20.43
C LEU A 212 4.13 -7.00 -19.14
N SER A 213 3.82 -8.19 -18.62
CA SER A 213 4.45 -8.74 -17.42
C SER A 213 5.97 -8.85 -17.57
N SER A 214 6.43 -9.42 -18.69
CA SER A 214 7.86 -9.60 -18.96
C SER A 214 8.57 -8.25 -19.13
N GLY A 215 7.97 -7.32 -19.88
CA GLY A 215 8.53 -5.99 -20.12
C GLY A 215 8.63 -5.15 -18.85
N LEU A 216 7.62 -5.19 -17.97
CA LEU A 216 7.69 -4.50 -16.68
C LEU A 216 8.78 -5.09 -15.78
N ASN A 217 8.94 -6.42 -15.79
CA ASN A 217 9.97 -7.09 -15.01
C ASN A 217 11.37 -6.70 -15.47
N ASP A 218 11.59 -6.61 -16.78
CA ASP A 218 12.87 -6.15 -17.34
C ASP A 218 13.21 -4.71 -16.92
N ILE A 219 12.21 -3.80 -16.94
CA ILE A 219 12.39 -2.42 -16.47
C ILE A 219 12.76 -2.41 -14.98
N LEU A 220 12.06 -3.22 -14.16
CA LEU A 220 12.32 -3.32 -12.73
C LEU A 220 13.72 -3.88 -12.43
N LEU A 221 14.13 -4.94 -13.12
CA LEU A 221 15.47 -5.52 -13.01
C LEU A 221 16.56 -4.51 -13.40
N ALA A 222 16.35 -3.74 -14.46
CA ALA A 222 17.27 -2.67 -14.84
C ALA A 222 17.40 -1.57 -13.76
N GLN A 223 16.30 -1.16 -13.13
CA GLN A 223 16.35 -0.16 -12.06
C GLN A 223 16.97 -0.70 -10.76
N THR A 224 16.81 -1.99 -10.47
CA THR A 224 17.37 -2.62 -9.27
C THR A 224 18.87 -2.88 -9.41
N ALA A 225 19.34 -3.31 -10.59
CA ALA A 225 20.76 -3.50 -10.88
C ALA A 225 21.58 -2.22 -10.71
N ALA A 226 20.97 -1.05 -10.89
CA ALA A 226 21.62 0.25 -10.73
C ALA A 226 21.91 0.64 -9.25
N VAL A 227 21.38 -0.08 -8.27
CA VAL A 227 21.53 0.23 -6.84
C VAL A 227 22.25 -0.91 -6.11
N PRO A 228 23.47 -0.70 -5.58
CA PRO A 228 24.15 -1.73 -4.81
C PRO A 228 23.43 -1.97 -3.47
N ALA A 229 22.92 -3.19 -3.27
CA ALA A 229 22.35 -3.62 -1.99
C ALA A 229 23.47 -3.95 -0.99
N ARG A 230 23.44 -3.32 0.19
CA ARG A 230 24.29 -3.70 1.32
C ARG A 230 23.43 -4.39 2.37
N ILE A 231 23.52 -5.71 2.42
CA ILE A 231 22.84 -6.51 3.44
C ILE A 231 23.85 -6.74 4.58
N THR A 232 23.54 -6.23 5.76
CA THR A 232 24.31 -6.53 6.98
C THR A 232 23.54 -7.60 7.75
N LEU A 233 24.08 -8.81 7.79
CA LEU A 233 23.50 -9.90 8.56
C LEU A 233 24.13 -9.90 9.96
N ALA A 234 23.30 -9.83 11.00
CA ALA A 234 23.71 -10.02 12.38
C ALA A 234 22.90 -11.18 12.96
N GLY A 235 23.58 -12.25 13.37
CA GLY A 235 22.99 -13.34 14.15
C GLY A 235 23.32 -13.14 15.62
N ALA A 236 22.29 -13.06 16.46
CA ALA A 236 22.44 -13.13 17.91
C ALA A 236 21.73 -14.41 18.37
N THR A 237 22.47 -15.32 18.98
CA THR A 237 21.91 -16.52 19.60
C THR A 237 21.73 -16.24 21.09
N THR A 238 20.58 -16.62 21.64
CA THR A 238 20.28 -16.51 23.08
C THR A 238 20.19 -17.91 23.67
N THR A 239 20.75 -18.12 24.85
CA THR A 239 20.65 -19.38 25.60
C THR A 239 19.21 -19.65 26.08
N GLY A 240 18.31 -18.66 25.99
CA GLY A 240 17.02 -18.71 26.65
C GLY A 240 17.14 -18.60 28.18
N PRO A 241 16.02 -18.41 28.90
CA PRO A 241 16.03 -18.15 30.35
C PRO A 241 16.29 -19.40 31.20
N THR A 242 16.11 -20.60 30.66
CA THR A 242 16.10 -21.86 31.43
C THR A 242 17.19 -22.86 31.03
N GLN A 243 17.92 -22.62 29.93
CA GLN A 243 19.08 -23.45 29.58
C GLN A 243 20.39 -22.75 29.99
N PRO A 244 21.28 -23.44 30.73
CA PRO A 244 22.56 -22.88 31.15
C PRO A 244 23.61 -22.81 30.03
N ARG A 245 23.35 -23.44 28.87
CA ARG A 245 24.26 -23.48 27.73
C ARG A 245 23.49 -23.33 26.42
N ASN A 246 24.05 -22.55 25.52
CA ASN A 246 23.63 -22.47 24.13
C ASN A 246 24.45 -23.49 23.33
N GLU A 247 23.80 -24.44 22.66
CA GLU A 247 24.49 -25.46 21.85
C GLU A 247 25.24 -24.83 20.66
N ASP A 248 24.80 -23.66 20.18
CA ASP A 248 25.47 -22.87 19.14
C ASP A 248 26.75 -22.16 19.66
N ALA A 249 27.01 -22.16 20.97
CA ALA A 249 28.25 -21.60 21.54
C ALA A 249 29.50 -22.48 21.27
N CYS A 250 29.32 -23.66 20.66
CA CYS A 250 30.40 -24.59 20.34
C CYS A 250 31.05 -24.34 18.96
N TRP A 251 30.84 -23.18 18.34
CA TRP A 251 31.62 -22.79 17.17
C TRP A 251 33.05 -22.39 17.59
N PRO A 252 34.12 -22.91 16.96
CA PRO A 252 35.48 -22.55 17.33
C PRO A 252 35.68 -21.05 17.16
N VAL A 253 35.98 -20.38 18.27
CA VAL A 253 36.41 -18.98 18.28
C VAL A 253 37.71 -18.88 17.48
N GLY A 254 37.61 -18.37 16.25
CA GLY A 254 38.78 -17.95 15.49
C GLY A 254 39.63 -16.98 16.33
N PRO A 255 40.96 -17.03 16.21
CA PRO A 255 41.84 -16.26 17.08
C PRO A 255 41.49 -14.77 17.00
N ARG A 256 41.20 -14.18 18.15
CA ARG A 256 41.01 -12.72 18.26
C ARG A 256 42.26 -12.03 17.71
N PRO A 257 42.14 -11.03 16.83
CA PRO A 257 43.31 -10.30 16.37
C PRO A 257 43.97 -9.62 17.57
N SER A 258 45.15 -10.12 17.95
CA SER A 258 45.96 -9.56 19.02
C SER A 258 46.38 -8.15 18.62
N ARG A 259 46.12 -7.17 19.50
CA ARG A 259 46.74 -5.84 19.41
C ARG A 259 48.24 -6.00 19.22
N PHE A 260 48.76 -5.30 18.23
CA PHE A 260 50.18 -5.14 17.88
C PHE A 260 51.14 -5.36 19.06
N GLY A 261 51.97 -6.41 18.96
CA GLY A 261 53.09 -6.67 19.85
C GLY A 261 54.00 -7.72 19.23
N ARG A 262 55.19 -7.30 18.83
CA ARG A 262 56.18 -8.09 18.07
C ARG A 262 56.71 -9.29 18.87
N LYS A 263 56.91 -10.42 18.17
CA LYS A 263 58.15 -11.24 18.04
C LYS A 263 57.90 -12.75 18.16
N ASN A 264 58.35 -13.45 17.10
CA ASN A 264 59.03 -14.75 17.02
C ASN A 264 58.60 -15.91 17.93
N GLN A 265 58.08 -16.97 17.30
CA GLN A 265 58.64 -18.35 17.22
C GLN A 265 57.47 -19.27 16.79
N ALA A 266 57.53 -19.84 15.58
CA ALA A 266 58.15 -21.13 15.24
C ALA A 266 57.32 -22.33 15.76
N TRP A 267 56.91 -23.12 14.79
CA TRP A 267 56.10 -24.35 14.77
C TRP A 267 56.54 -25.42 15.77
N ASP A 268 55.61 -26.25 16.28
CA ASP A 268 55.62 -27.70 16.04
C ASP A 268 54.48 -28.46 16.78
N CYS A 269 53.84 -29.36 16.02
CA CYS A 269 53.27 -30.70 16.35
C CYS A 269 52.18 -30.81 17.45
N LEU A 270 51.04 -31.49 17.26
CA LEU A 270 50.64 -32.67 16.47
C LEU A 270 49.20 -32.51 15.94
#